data_AF-A0A514X201-F1
#
_entry.id   AF-A0A514X201-F1
#
_cell.length_a   1.000
_cell.length_b   1.000
_cell.length_c   1.000
_cell.angle_alpha   90.00
_cell.angle_beta   90.00
_cell.angle_gamma   90.00
#
_symmetry.space_group_name_H-M   'P 1'
#
loop_
_entity.id
_entity.type
_entity.pdbx_description
1 polymer ?
#
loop_
_entity_poly.entity_id
_entity_poly.type
_entity_poly.pdbx_seq_one_letter_code
_entity_poly.pdbx_strand_id
1 'polypeptide(L)'
;MVLLAVLVSSSAMAADVCVSNASEFSAQSANLPQVVQKLPAMLVTDGFLVTAGLKIRTAGDKLKLEGYVWKPGEIIVDDAYVSKACFDGKNFEVTLESGKSYSVKVKGDKSVSIQGVTFDKSSEAKFASIVEKIKAEQTKRTGVSSSGVQ
;
A
#
# COMPACT_ATOMS: atom_id res chain seq x y z
N MET A 1 25.80 -37.33 31.14
CA MET A 1 25.60 -35.91 31.53
C MET A 1 24.75 -35.27 30.47
N VAL A 2 23.56 -34.80 30.85
CA VAL A 2 22.57 -34.20 29.95
C VAL A 2 22.81 -32.69 29.92
N LEU A 3 23.17 -32.13 28.77
CA LEU A 3 23.18 -30.68 28.56
C LEU A 3 21.78 -30.25 28.07
N LEU A 4 20.95 -29.77 28.99
CA LEU A 4 19.73 -29.04 28.65
C LEU A 4 20.14 -27.64 28.16
N ALA A 5 20.05 -27.40 26.85
CA ALA A 5 20.12 -26.06 26.29
C ALA A 5 18.80 -25.34 26.60
N VAL A 6 18.83 -24.43 27.58
CA VAL A 6 17.74 -23.51 27.86
C VAL A 6 17.67 -22.50 26.71
N LEU A 7 16.83 -22.79 25.71
CA LEU A 7 16.33 -21.79 24.77
C LEU A 7 15.50 -20.79 25.58
N VAL A 8 16.13 -19.67 25.95
CA VAL A 8 15.45 -18.52 26.52
C VAL A 8 14.59 -17.94 25.40
N SER A 9 13.33 -18.41 25.34
CA SER A 9 12.25 -17.84 24.55
C SER A 9 11.99 -16.42 25.03
N SER A 10 12.79 -15.49 24.54
CA SER A 10 12.55 -14.07 24.70
C SER A 10 11.32 -13.75 23.88
N SER A 11 10.15 -13.74 24.51
CA SER A 11 8.95 -13.10 23.97
C SER A 11 9.22 -11.61 23.89
N ALA A 12 9.97 -11.22 22.86
CA ALA A 12 10.08 -9.84 22.44
C ALA A 12 8.65 -9.39 22.12
N MET A 13 8.11 -8.52 22.97
CA MET A 13 6.98 -7.69 22.56
C MET A 13 7.44 -7.02 21.28
N ALA A 14 6.76 -7.30 20.16
CA ALA A 14 7.13 -6.77 18.86
C ALA A 14 7.11 -5.24 18.96
N ALA A 15 8.29 -4.64 19.05
CA ALA A 15 8.43 -3.19 19.05
C ALA A 15 7.91 -2.65 17.72
N ASP A 16 7.29 -1.47 17.76
CA ASP A 16 6.78 -0.81 16.56
C ASP A 16 7.91 -0.70 15.51
N VAL A 17 7.69 -1.28 14.34
CA VAL A 17 8.67 -1.29 13.25
C VAL A 17 8.40 -0.09 12.36
N CYS A 18 9.22 0.96 12.50
CA CYS A 18 9.11 2.16 11.68
C CYS A 18 10.22 2.22 10.61
N VAL A 19 9.84 2.62 9.41
CA VAL A 19 10.73 2.80 8.26
C VAL A 19 10.42 4.15 7.58
N SER A 20 11.46 4.91 7.27
CA SER A 20 11.35 6.27 6.71
C SER A 20 12.05 6.39 5.36
N ASN A 21 12.87 5.41 5.00
CA ASN A 21 13.66 5.37 3.78
C ASN A 21 13.85 3.92 3.29
N ALA A 22 14.42 3.77 2.10
CA ALA A 22 14.65 2.47 1.47
C ALA A 22 15.64 1.58 2.25
N SER A 23 16.64 2.17 2.92
CA SER A 23 17.63 1.43 3.69
C SER A 23 17.02 0.81 4.96
N GLU A 24 16.27 1.61 5.72
CA GLU A 24 15.51 1.16 6.89
C GLU A 24 14.48 0.11 6.51
N PHE A 25 13.78 0.30 5.38
CA PHE A 25 12.88 -0.70 4.84
C PHE A 25 13.59 -2.02 4.58
N SER A 26 14.76 -2.00 3.93
CA SER A 26 15.53 -3.21 3.64
C SER A 26 15.96 -3.91 4.94
N ALA A 27 16.45 -3.14 5.92
CA ALA A 27 16.91 -3.66 7.21
C ALA A 27 15.77 -4.27 8.04
N GLN A 28 14.58 -3.69 7.98
CA GLN A 28 13.40 -4.11 8.75
C GLN A 28 12.44 -5.01 7.96
N SER A 29 12.76 -5.35 6.71
CA SER A 29 11.86 -6.08 5.81
C SER A 29 11.33 -7.39 6.41
N ALA A 30 12.13 -8.12 7.18
CA ALA A 30 11.70 -9.35 7.84
C ALA A 30 10.68 -9.12 8.99
N ASN A 31 10.69 -7.91 9.58
CA ASN A 31 9.80 -7.53 10.68
C ASN A 31 8.52 -6.82 10.19
N LEU A 32 8.41 -6.55 8.88
CA LEU A 32 7.22 -5.98 8.25
C LEU A 32 6.21 -7.06 7.86
N PRO A 33 4.92 -6.73 7.67
CA PRO A 33 3.92 -7.70 7.26
C PRO A 33 4.14 -8.15 5.80
N GLN A 34 3.94 -9.45 5.50
CA GLN A 34 4.24 -10.10 4.20
C GLN A 34 3.68 -9.38 2.96
N VAL A 35 2.59 -8.65 3.15
CA VAL A 35 1.94 -7.85 2.13
C VAL A 35 2.83 -6.71 1.61
N VAL A 36 3.73 -6.18 2.45
CA VAL A 36 4.69 -5.13 2.09
C VAL A 36 6.16 -5.54 2.19
N GLN A 37 6.52 -6.71 2.74
CA GLN A 37 7.93 -7.15 2.93
C GLN A 37 8.82 -7.07 1.67
N LYS A 38 8.22 -7.10 0.48
CA LYS A 38 8.93 -6.97 -0.80
C LYS A 38 8.40 -5.78 -1.56
N LEU A 39 9.31 -4.91 -1.98
CA LEU A 39 9.01 -3.79 -2.87
C LEU A 39 9.34 -4.17 -4.33
N PRO A 40 8.58 -3.66 -5.32
CA PRO A 40 7.36 -2.88 -5.15
C PRO A 40 6.21 -3.74 -4.58
N ALA A 41 5.51 -3.19 -3.59
CA ALA A 41 4.28 -3.78 -3.08
C ALA A 41 3.12 -3.21 -3.88
N MET A 42 2.33 -4.09 -4.50
CA MET A 42 1.18 -3.71 -5.32
C MET A 42 -0.08 -4.32 -4.71
N LEU A 43 -1.07 -3.47 -4.49
CA LEU A 43 -2.31 -3.80 -3.82
C LEU A 43 -3.46 -3.28 -4.65
N VAL A 44 -4.45 -4.12 -4.90
CA VAL A 44 -5.60 -3.74 -5.73
C VAL A 44 -6.90 -4.17 -5.08
N THR A 45 -7.95 -3.44 -5.41
CA THR A 45 -9.33 -3.81 -5.18
C THR A 45 -10.12 -3.43 -6.42
N ASP A 46 -11.04 -4.29 -6.84
CA ASP A 46 -11.87 -4.06 -8.01
C ASP A 46 -13.27 -4.54 -7.70
N GLY A 47 -14.21 -3.60 -7.64
CA GLY A 47 -15.59 -3.87 -7.27
C GLY A 47 -16.51 -2.78 -7.76
N PHE A 48 -17.81 -3.03 -7.63
CA PHE A 48 -18.84 -2.12 -8.14
C PHE A 48 -18.80 -0.72 -7.53
N LEU A 49 -18.48 -0.62 -6.23
CA LEU A 49 -18.46 0.64 -5.48
C LEU A 49 -17.09 1.31 -5.43
N VAL A 50 -16.02 0.54 -5.64
CA VAL A 50 -14.65 1.05 -5.58
C VAL A 50 -13.73 0.20 -6.43
N THR A 51 -12.96 0.86 -7.27
CA THR A 51 -11.83 0.28 -8.01
C THR A 51 -10.62 1.09 -7.63
N ALA A 52 -9.61 0.46 -7.02
CA ALA A 52 -8.44 1.17 -6.55
C ALA A 52 -7.17 0.33 -6.61
N GLY A 53 -6.05 1.02 -6.84
CA GLY A 53 -4.71 0.47 -6.84
C GLY A 53 -3.79 1.31 -5.97
N LEU A 54 -2.99 0.63 -5.14
CA LEU A 54 -1.91 1.23 -4.36
C LEU A 54 -0.59 0.55 -4.72
N LYS A 55 0.46 1.34 -4.93
CA LYS A 55 1.81 0.87 -5.20
C LYS A 55 2.79 1.58 -4.28
N ILE A 56 3.54 0.80 -3.52
CA ILE A 56 4.66 1.27 -2.71
C ILE A 56 5.93 0.80 -3.37
N ARG A 57 6.88 1.71 -3.61
CA ARG A 57 8.18 1.38 -4.21
C ARG A 57 9.30 2.26 -3.66
N THR A 58 10.53 1.87 -3.96
CA THR A 58 11.68 2.75 -3.78
C THR A 58 11.77 3.78 -4.91
N ALA A 59 12.25 4.97 -4.58
CA ALA A 59 12.55 6.05 -5.51
C ALA A 59 13.81 6.76 -5.02
N GLY A 60 14.98 6.26 -5.45
CA GLY A 60 16.25 6.62 -4.84
C GLY A 60 16.37 6.04 -3.43
N ASP A 61 16.77 6.87 -2.48
CA ASP A 61 16.83 6.58 -1.05
C ASP A 61 15.45 6.62 -0.37
N LYS A 62 14.44 7.21 -1.01
CA LYS A 62 13.10 7.38 -0.43
C LYS A 62 12.15 6.25 -0.79
N LEU A 63 11.07 6.14 0.00
CA LEU A 63 9.89 5.36 -0.33
C LEU A 63 8.83 6.26 -0.97
N LYS A 64 8.11 5.72 -1.96
CA LYS A 64 7.10 6.44 -2.74
C LYS A 64 5.81 5.64 -2.77
N LEU A 65 4.69 6.29 -2.50
CA LEU A 65 3.33 5.75 -2.54
C LEU A 65 2.59 6.37 -3.73
N GLU A 66 2.12 5.51 -4.62
CA GLU A 66 1.23 5.87 -5.72
C GLU A 66 -0.15 5.27 -5.46
N GLY A 67 -1.19 6.10 -5.48
CA GLY A 67 -2.57 5.70 -5.24
C GLY A 67 -3.49 6.16 -6.36
N TYR A 68 -4.30 5.23 -6.84
CA TYR A 68 -5.34 5.46 -7.84
C TYR A 68 -6.64 4.92 -7.27
N VAL A 69 -7.66 5.76 -7.16
CA VAL A 69 -8.97 5.38 -6.63
C VAL A 69 -10.05 5.92 -7.56
N TRP A 70 -10.97 5.04 -7.94
CA TRP A 70 -12.25 5.39 -8.53
C TRP A 70 -13.37 4.89 -7.62
N LYS A 71 -14.37 5.74 -7.41
CA LYS A 71 -15.65 5.40 -6.80
C LYS A 71 -16.75 6.27 -7.43
N PRO A 72 -18.03 5.90 -7.31
CA PRO A 72 -19.12 6.73 -7.83
C PRO A 72 -18.99 8.18 -7.33
N GLY A 73 -18.90 9.13 -8.26
CA GLY A 73 -18.77 10.55 -7.93
C GLY A 73 -17.34 11.08 -7.90
N GLU A 74 -16.31 10.24 -7.74
CA GLU A 74 -14.97 10.72 -7.37
C GLU A 74 -13.83 9.88 -7.98
N ILE A 75 -12.78 10.58 -8.44
CA ILE A 75 -11.51 9.97 -8.85
C ILE A 75 -10.39 10.66 -8.10
N ILE A 76 -9.54 9.88 -7.45
CA ILE A 76 -8.39 10.35 -6.69
C ILE A 76 -7.14 9.73 -7.30
N VAL A 77 -6.17 10.57 -7.64
CA VAL A 77 -4.82 10.16 -8.00
C VAL A 77 -3.89 10.89 -7.05
N ASP A 78 -3.16 10.15 -6.23
CA ASP A 78 -2.17 10.69 -5.30
C ASP A 78 -0.82 10.04 -5.58
N ASP A 79 0.23 10.85 -5.57
CA ASP A 79 1.59 10.40 -5.79
C ASP A 79 2.53 11.18 -4.87
N ALA A 80 3.03 10.52 -3.83
CA ALA A 80 3.74 11.19 -2.75
C ALA A 80 4.85 10.33 -2.14
N TYR A 81 5.87 11.01 -1.64
CA TYR A 81 6.92 10.37 -0.84
C TYR A 81 6.40 10.04 0.57
N VAL A 82 6.81 8.89 1.06
CA VAL A 82 6.54 8.45 2.42
C VAL A 82 7.57 9.10 3.34
N SER A 83 7.10 9.86 4.32
CA SER A 83 7.93 10.41 5.38
C SER A 83 8.23 9.36 6.43
N LYS A 84 7.23 8.57 6.82
CA LYS A 84 7.34 7.52 7.83
C LYS A 84 6.27 6.46 7.63
N ALA A 85 6.62 5.19 7.80
CA ALA A 85 5.65 4.10 7.86
C ALA A 85 5.94 3.21 9.08
N CYS A 86 4.97 3.01 9.97
CA CYS A 86 5.12 2.26 11.20
C CYS A 86 4.17 1.07 11.27
N PHE A 87 4.66 -0.08 11.73
CA PHE A 87 3.88 -1.29 11.97
C PHE A 87 3.85 -1.62 13.46
N ASP A 88 2.66 -1.63 14.07
CA ASP A 88 2.44 -1.93 15.49
C ASP A 88 2.11 -3.42 15.76
N GLY A 89 2.28 -4.28 14.75
CA GLY A 89 1.89 -5.70 14.78
C GLY A 89 0.50 -5.99 14.22
N LYS A 90 -0.39 -4.99 14.07
CA LYS A 90 -1.75 -5.17 13.50
C LYS A 90 -2.11 -4.09 12.46
N ASN A 91 -1.66 -2.87 12.69
CA ASN A 91 -1.89 -1.70 11.89
C ASN A 91 -0.58 -1.22 11.30
N PHE A 92 -0.66 -0.76 10.06
CA PHE A 92 0.41 -0.10 9.34
C PHE A 92 -0.02 1.34 9.13
N GLU A 93 0.68 2.28 9.75
CA GLU A 93 0.42 3.71 9.60
C GLU A 93 1.44 4.32 8.66
N VAL A 94 0.98 4.94 7.58
CA VAL A 94 1.83 5.60 6.58
C VAL A 94 1.58 7.09 6.61
N THR A 95 2.61 7.86 6.91
CA THR A 95 2.63 9.33 6.85
C THR A 95 3.41 9.77 5.62
N LEU A 96 2.79 10.61 4.79
CA LEU A 96 3.39 11.20 3.60
C LEU A 96 4.15 12.48 3.95
N GLU A 97 5.07 12.91 3.09
CA GLU A 97 5.75 14.20 3.22
C GLU A 97 4.78 15.40 3.16
N SER A 98 3.57 15.21 2.62
CA SER A 98 2.49 16.21 2.66
C SER A 98 1.83 16.36 4.04
N GLY A 99 2.19 15.53 5.02
CA GLY A 99 1.58 15.47 6.35
C GLY A 99 0.29 14.64 6.42
N LYS A 100 -0.21 14.11 5.30
CA LYS A 100 -1.34 13.16 5.30
C LYS A 100 -0.92 11.82 5.87
N SER A 101 -1.75 11.22 6.71
CA SER A 101 -1.52 9.89 7.28
C SER A 101 -2.67 8.93 6.96
N TYR A 102 -2.32 7.66 6.69
CA TYR A 102 -3.24 6.58 6.39
C TYR A 102 -3.00 5.42 7.35
N SER A 103 -4.06 5.01 8.05
CA SER A 103 -4.04 3.79 8.87
C SER A 103 -4.57 2.61 8.06
N VAL A 104 -3.78 1.54 8.02
CA VAL A 104 -3.99 0.35 7.21
C VAL A 104 -4.06 -0.86 8.14
N LYS A 105 -5.18 -1.57 8.16
CA LYS A 105 -5.30 -2.82 8.94
C LYS A 105 -4.76 -3.98 8.12
N VAL A 106 -3.81 -4.74 8.65
CA VAL A 106 -3.30 -5.94 7.97
C VAL A 106 -4.33 -7.06 8.11
N LYS A 107 -4.79 -7.62 6.99
CA LYS A 107 -5.71 -8.77 6.94
C LYS A 107 -4.94 -9.98 6.42
N GLY A 108 -4.14 -10.58 7.31
CA GLY A 108 -3.28 -11.71 6.99
C GLY A 108 -2.15 -11.36 6.01
N ASP A 109 -1.60 -12.38 5.37
CA ASP A 109 -0.32 -12.27 4.64
C ASP A 109 -0.41 -11.53 3.30
N LYS A 110 -1.61 -11.48 2.71
CA LYS A 110 -1.79 -11.03 1.31
C LYS A 110 -2.82 -9.92 1.15
N SER A 111 -3.41 -9.40 2.23
CA SER A 111 -4.41 -8.35 2.09
C SER A 111 -4.31 -7.31 3.19
N VAL A 112 -4.76 -6.10 2.87
CA VAL A 112 -4.89 -5.01 3.82
C VAL A 112 -6.26 -4.37 3.71
N SER A 113 -6.70 -3.69 4.77
CA SER A 113 -7.96 -2.97 4.81
C SER A 113 -7.71 -1.50 5.13
N ILE A 114 -8.11 -0.61 4.23
CA ILE A 114 -7.95 0.84 4.36
C ILE A 114 -9.35 1.44 4.34
N GLN A 115 -9.73 2.13 5.41
CA GLN A 115 -11.07 2.72 5.55
C GLN A 115 -12.22 1.73 5.24
N GLY A 116 -12.06 0.46 5.63
CA GLY A 116 -13.06 -0.60 5.40
C GLY A 116 -13.00 -1.27 4.02
N VAL A 117 -12.22 -0.76 3.06
CA VAL A 117 -12.01 -1.38 1.75
C VAL A 117 -10.84 -2.34 1.83
N THR A 118 -11.03 -3.58 1.37
CA THR A 118 -9.97 -4.61 1.36
C THR A 118 -9.23 -4.58 0.03
N PHE A 119 -7.91 -4.54 0.10
CA PHE A 119 -6.98 -4.57 -1.02
C PHE A 119 -6.16 -5.85 -0.93
N ASP A 120 -6.11 -6.59 -2.03
CA ASP A 120 -5.33 -7.80 -2.15
C ASP A 120 -4.00 -7.54 -2.84
N LYS A 121 -2.98 -8.26 -2.40
CA LYS A 121 -1.66 -8.29 -3.06
C LYS A 121 -1.84 -8.72 -4.51
N SER A 122 -1.21 -7.97 -5.39
CA SER A 122 -1.44 -8.03 -6.82
C SER A 122 -0.14 -8.12 -7.60
N SER A 123 -0.26 -8.44 -8.89
CA SER A 123 0.82 -8.36 -9.86
C SER A 123 0.86 -6.98 -10.53
N GLU A 124 1.98 -6.68 -11.18
CA GLU A 124 2.13 -5.45 -11.98
C GLU A 124 1.10 -5.37 -13.10
N ALA A 125 0.86 -6.47 -13.81
CA ALA A 125 -0.14 -6.52 -14.89
C ALA A 125 -1.55 -6.19 -14.38
N LYS A 126 -1.95 -6.75 -13.23
CA LYS A 126 -3.28 -6.49 -12.65
C LYS A 126 -3.37 -5.07 -12.08
N PHE A 127 -2.30 -4.57 -11.46
CA PHE A 127 -2.24 -3.17 -11.04
C PHE A 127 -2.36 -2.20 -12.23
N ALA A 128 -1.61 -2.44 -13.31
CA ALA A 128 -1.68 -1.64 -14.54
C ALA A 128 -3.10 -1.62 -15.12
N SER A 129 -3.77 -2.78 -15.18
CA SER A 129 -5.16 -2.86 -15.65
C SER A 129 -6.12 -2.02 -14.79
N ILE A 130 -5.94 -1.98 -13.47
CA ILE A 130 -6.74 -1.13 -12.58
C ILE A 130 -6.48 0.35 -12.86
N VAL A 131 -5.22 0.74 -13.02
CA VAL A 131 -4.85 2.12 -13.37
C VAL A 131 -5.46 2.53 -14.71
N GLU A 132 -5.42 1.65 -15.72
CA GLU A 132 -6.05 1.91 -17.02
C GLU A 132 -7.57 2.07 -16.92
N LYS A 133 -8.26 1.22 -16.15
CA LYS A 133 -9.70 1.36 -15.88
C LYS A 133 -10.02 2.73 -15.26
N ILE A 134 -9.26 3.13 -14.24
CA ILE A 134 -9.48 4.41 -13.54
C ILE A 134 -9.22 5.59 -14.47
N LYS A 135 -8.15 5.54 -15.27
CA LYS A 135 -7.85 6.56 -16.28
C LYS A 135 -8.93 6.63 -17.36
N ALA A 136 -9.46 5.49 -17.81
CA ALA A 136 -10.56 5.46 -18.78
C ALA A 136 -11.82 6.11 -18.21
N GLU A 137 -12.16 5.84 -16.95
CA GLU A 137 -13.27 6.50 -16.26
C GLU A 137 -13.03 8.00 -16.04
N GLN A 138 -11.78 8.41 -15.80
CA GLN A 138 -11.40 9.81 -15.74
C GLN A 138 -11.66 10.49 -17.08
N THR A 139 -11.19 9.91 -18.18
CA THR A 139 -11.41 10.43 -19.54
C THR A 139 -12.90 10.52 -19.88
N LYS A 140 -13.71 9.51 -19.54
CA LYS A 140 -15.18 9.55 -19.74
C LYS A 140 -15.81 10.73 -19.02
N ARG A 141 -15.37 11.02 -17.79
CA ARG A 141 -15.86 12.14 -16.98
C ARG A 141 -15.38 13.51 -17.47
N THR A 142 -14.16 13.60 -17.96
CA THR A 142 -13.56 14.86 -18.43
C THR A 142 -13.87 15.18 -19.89
N GLY A 143 -14.33 14.22 -20.70
CA GLY A 143 -14.32 14.41 -22.16
C GLY A 143 -15.09 13.41 -23.02
N VAL A 144 -16.35 13.08 -22.67
CA VAL A 144 -17.35 12.72 -23.70
C VAL A 144 -18.61 13.56 -23.49
N SER A 145 -18.47 14.88 -23.70
CA SER A 145 -19.34 15.57 -24.64
C SER A 145 -18.59 15.61 -25.96
N SER A 146 -18.63 14.51 -26.72
CA SER A 146 -18.39 14.56 -28.16
C SER A 146 -19.75 14.67 -28.84
N SER A 147 -20.47 15.75 -28.58
CA SER A 147 -21.49 16.24 -29.49
C SER A 147 -20.85 17.33 -30.34
N GLY A 148 -20.55 16.99 -31.59
CA GLY A 148 -20.60 17.91 -32.73
C GLY A 148 -19.39 18.80 -33.01
N VAL A 149 -18.53 18.34 -33.93
CA VAL A 149 -17.94 19.06 -35.08
C VAL A 149 -17.55 17.92 -36.05
N GLN A 150 -18.07 17.72 -37.25
CA GLN A 150 -18.89 18.46 -38.21
C GLN A 150 -19.65 17.43 -39.05
#